data_AF-Q1MC88-F1
#
_entry.id   AF-Q1MC88-F1
#
_cell.length_a   1.000
_cell.length_b   1.000
_cell.length_c   1.000
_cell.angle_alpha   90.00
_cell.angle_beta   90.00
_cell.angle_gamma   90.00
#
_symmetry.space_group_name_H-M   'P 1'
#
loop_
_entity.id
_entity.type
_entity.pdbx_description
1 polymer ?
#
loop_
_entity_poly.entity_id
_entity_poly.type
_entity_poly.pdbx_seq_one_letter_code
_entity_poly.pdbx_strand_id
1 'polypeptide(L)'
;MPHMKTAAGEAMPKVPPTDAELIGAFRNLEHEICCLNYMADILADLLDDQLVPMETRGNEALMIMLTKHQLETLSFAWNDVTFRAKRVHDAFYAAGEGETIR
;
A
#
# COMPACT_ATOMS: atom_id res chain seq x y z
N MET A 1 -18.62 -3.12 -52.88
CA MET A 1 -18.22 -4.14 -51.88
C MET A 1 -18.93 -3.81 -50.58
N PRO A 2 -19.54 -4.78 -49.88
CA PRO A 2 -20.30 -4.50 -48.67
C PRO A 2 -19.36 -4.08 -47.55
N HIS A 3 -19.69 -2.98 -46.87
CA HIS A 3 -18.98 -2.51 -45.68
C HIS A 3 -19.19 -3.50 -44.54
N MET A 4 -18.10 -4.12 -44.09
CA MET A 4 -18.07 -4.93 -42.87
C MET A 4 -18.22 -3.98 -41.67
N LYS A 5 -19.38 -3.99 -41.01
CA LYS A 5 -19.54 -3.38 -39.69
C LYS A 5 -18.85 -4.29 -38.69
N THR A 6 -17.75 -3.85 -38.10
CA THR A 6 -17.19 -4.48 -36.90
C THR A 6 -18.21 -4.37 -35.78
N ALA A 7 -18.58 -5.51 -35.20
CA ALA A 7 -19.48 -5.57 -34.05
C ALA A 7 -18.77 -4.94 -32.84
N ALA A 8 -19.43 -3.98 -32.20
CA ALA A 8 -18.99 -3.42 -30.93
C ALA A 8 -19.04 -4.53 -29.86
N GLY A 9 -17.89 -5.11 -29.52
CA GLY A 9 -17.83 -6.16 -28.49
C GLY A 9 -16.58 -7.03 -28.50
N GLU A 10 -15.76 -7.01 -29.56
CA GLU A 10 -14.46 -7.68 -29.50
C GLU A 10 -13.52 -6.87 -28.61
N ALA A 11 -13.30 -7.35 -27.38
CA ALA A 11 -12.23 -6.87 -26.52
C ALA A 11 -10.93 -6.99 -27.33
N MET A 12 -10.42 -5.85 -27.80
CA MET A 12 -9.16 -5.82 -28.54
C MET A 12 -8.10 -6.53 -27.69
N PRO A 13 -7.29 -7.43 -28.28
CA PRO A 13 -6.24 -8.10 -27.53
C PRO A 13 -5.37 -7.03 -26.87
N LYS A 14 -5.26 -7.07 -25.54
CA LYS A 14 -4.36 -6.19 -24.79
C LYS A 14 -2.97 -6.36 -25.41
N VAL A 15 -2.47 -5.30 -26.02
CA VAL A 15 -1.10 -5.27 -26.51
C VAL A 15 -0.21 -5.42 -25.26
N PRO A 16 0.69 -6.41 -25.21
CA PRO A 16 1.57 -6.56 -24.07
C PRO A 16 2.43 -5.29 -23.93
N PRO A 17 2.66 -4.81 -22.70
CA PRO A 17 3.46 -3.62 -22.46
C PRO A 17 4.87 -3.79 -23.02
N THR A 18 5.44 -2.69 -23.48
CA THR A 18 6.84 -2.66 -23.89
C THR A 18 7.77 -2.70 -22.67
N ASP A 19 8.99 -3.21 -22.86
CA ASP A 19 10.01 -3.22 -21.79
C ASP A 19 10.25 -1.83 -21.20
N ALA A 20 10.19 -0.78 -22.02
CA ALA A 20 10.36 0.59 -21.58
C ALA A 20 9.23 1.06 -20.65
N GLU A 21 7.97 0.67 -20.94
CA GLU A 21 6.81 0.98 -20.10
C GLU A 21 6.87 0.21 -18.77
N LEU A 22 7.26 -1.08 -18.82
CA LEU A 22 7.48 -1.89 -17.62
C LEU A 22 8.56 -1.28 -16.73
N ILE A 23 9.73 -0.95 -17.29
CA ILE A 23 10.84 -0.34 -16.54
C ILE A 23 10.40 1.00 -15.92
N GLY A 24 9.65 1.82 -16.66
CA GLY A 24 9.11 3.09 -16.14
C GLY A 24 8.18 2.87 -14.96
N ALA A 25 7.25 1.92 -15.06
CA ALA A 25 6.31 1.59 -13.98
C ALA A 25 7.03 1.05 -12.73
N PHE A 26 8.00 0.14 -12.90
CA PHE A 26 8.77 -0.40 -11.78
C PHE A 26 9.67 0.64 -11.10
N ARG A 27 10.22 1.62 -11.82
CA ARG A 27 10.95 2.74 -11.21
C ARG A 27 10.07 3.63 -10.35
N ASN A 28 8.83 3.88 -10.78
CA ASN A 28 7.88 4.63 -9.96
C ASN A 28 7.46 3.84 -8.72
N LEU A 29 7.29 2.52 -8.85
CA LEU A 29 7.04 1.62 -7.73
C LEU A 29 8.20 1.59 -6.72
N GLU A 30 9.45 1.62 -7.19
CA GLU A 30 10.63 1.68 -6.31
C GLU A 30 10.57 2.87 -5.37
N HIS A 31 10.20 4.05 -5.87
CA HIS A 31 10.01 5.24 -5.02
C HIS A 31 8.92 5.02 -3.96
N GLU A 32 7.77 4.50 -4.36
CA GLU A 32 6.65 4.26 -3.43
C GLU A 32 6.98 3.20 -2.37
N ILE A 33 7.75 2.16 -2.73
CA ILE A 33 8.23 1.14 -1.79
C ILE A 33 9.19 1.77 -0.77
N CYS A 34 10.13 2.60 -1.22
CA CYS A 34 11.03 3.32 -0.32
C CYS A 34 10.25 4.20 0.65
N CYS A 35 9.27 4.97 0.16
CA CYS A 35 8.39 5.77 1.03
C CYS A 35 7.62 4.91 2.04
N LEU A 36 7.07 3.77 1.60
CA LEU A 36 6.36 2.86 2.49
C LEU A 36 7.25 2.31 3.60
N ASN A 37 8.50 1.95 3.29
CA ASN A 37 9.46 1.49 4.29
C ASN A 37 9.70 2.56 5.35
N TYR A 38 9.96 3.82 4.95
CA TYR A 38 10.12 4.92 5.91
C TYR A 38 8.87 5.13 6.76
N MET A 39 7.67 5.00 6.18
CA MET A 39 6.43 5.12 6.95
C MET A 39 6.26 3.95 7.94
N ALA A 40 6.68 2.73 7.57
CA ALA A 40 6.66 1.58 8.46
C ALA A 40 7.64 1.75 9.63
N ASP A 41 8.84 2.30 9.37
CA ASP A 41 9.82 2.62 10.42
C ASP A 41 9.24 3.66 11.40
N ILE A 42 8.63 4.73 10.89
CA ILE A 42 7.97 5.75 11.73
C ILE A 42 6.83 5.13 12.57
N LEU A 43 6.05 4.21 11.99
CA LEU A 43 5.01 3.50 12.73
C LEU A 43 5.58 2.59 13.81
N ALA A 44 6.70 1.93 13.55
CA ALA A 44 7.40 1.11 14.55
C ALA A 44 7.88 1.98 15.72
N ASP A 45 8.52 3.12 15.43
CA ASP A 45 8.95 4.09 16.46
C ASP A 45 7.75 4.60 17.29
N LEU A 46 6.63 4.92 16.64
CA LEU A 46 5.41 5.34 17.33
C LEU A 46 4.83 4.24 18.24
N LEU A 47 4.92 2.98 17.82
CA LEU A 47 4.47 1.85 18.64
C LEU A 47 5.38 1.67 19.86
N ASP A 48 6.69 1.73 19.67
CA ASP A 48 7.67 1.60 20.77
C ASP A 48 7.51 2.74 21.80
N ASP A 49 7.26 3.96 21.33
CA ASP A 49 7.05 5.12 22.21
C ASP A 49 5.73 5.07 22.98
N GLN A 50 4.67 4.52 22.39
CA GLN A 50 3.32 4.59 22.96
C GLN A 50 2.86 3.32 23.67
N LEU A 51 3.34 2.14 23.25
CA LEU A 51 2.97 0.85 23.84
C LEU A 51 3.82 0.51 25.07
N VAL A 52 3.94 1.48 25.99
CA VAL A 52 4.70 1.32 27.22
C VAL A 52 3.86 0.59 28.27
N PRO A 53 4.37 -0.48 28.91
CA PRO A 53 3.68 -1.19 29.97
C PRO A 53 3.34 -0.28 31.15
N MET A 54 2.11 -0.36 31.64
CA MET A 54 1.77 0.18 32.95
C MET A 54 2.14 -0.84 34.02
N GLU A 55 2.86 -0.43 35.07
CA GLU A 55 3.07 -1.29 36.23
C GLU A 55 1.72 -1.63 36.86
N THR A 56 1.33 -2.91 36.76
CA THR A 56 0.12 -3.43 37.38
C THR A 56 0.51 -4.42 38.47
N ARG A 57 -0.25 -4.41 39.57
CA ARG A 57 -0.07 -5.40 40.64
C ARG A 57 -0.74 -6.71 40.21
N GLY A 58 0.01 -7.57 39.54
CA GLY A 58 -0.41 -8.91 39.14
C GLY A 58 0.35 -9.42 37.92
N ASN A 59 0.78 -10.69 37.94
CA ASN A 59 1.68 -11.25 36.92
C ASN A 59 0.97 -11.81 35.67
N GLU A 60 -0.34 -11.60 35.51
CA GLU A 60 -1.14 -12.34 34.52
C GLU A 60 -1.51 -11.55 33.26
N ALA A 61 -1.34 -10.22 33.23
CA ALA A 61 -1.70 -9.42 32.07
C ALA A 61 -0.77 -8.22 31.84
N LEU A 62 -0.42 -7.97 30.57
CA LEU A 62 0.17 -6.71 30.13
C LEU A 62 -0.96 -5.70 29.93
N MET A 63 -0.95 -4.62 30.69
CA MET A 63 -1.83 -3.48 30.46
C MET A 63 -1.06 -2.32 29.85
N ILE A 64 -1.60 -1.78 28.76
CA ILE A 64 -1.11 -0.57 28.09
C ILE A 64 -2.20 0.48 28.24
N MET A 65 -1.86 1.63 28.82
CA MET A 65 -2.76 2.77 28.92
C MET A 65 -2.42 3.80 27.84
N LEU A 66 -3.35 3.99 26.91
CA LEU A 66 -3.24 5.02 25.88
C LEU A 66 -4.23 6.14 26.17
N THR A 67 -3.79 7.38 26.03
CA THR A 67 -4.70 8.52 25.91
C THR A 67 -5.50 8.40 24.61
N LYS A 68 -6.65 9.06 24.54
CA LYS A 68 -7.45 9.13 23.31
C LYS A 68 -6.61 9.63 22.12
N HIS A 69 -5.79 10.65 22.34
CA HIS A 69 -4.95 11.23 21.29
C HIS A 69 -3.89 10.24 20.79
N GLN A 70 -3.23 9.51 21.68
CA GLN A 70 -2.28 8.45 21.33
C GLN A 70 -2.95 7.36 20.47
N LEU A 71 -4.11 6.87 20.92
CA LEU A 71 -4.86 5.87 20.17
C LEU A 71 -5.26 6.37 18.77
N GLU A 72 -5.74 7.61 18.65
CA GLU A 72 -6.11 8.21 17.36
C GLU A 72 -4.90 8.35 16.44
N THR A 73 -3.75 8.80 16.94
CA THR A 73 -2.50 8.93 16.17
C THR A 73 -2.00 7.58 15.70
N LEU A 74 -1.93 6.56 16.58
CA LEU A 74 -1.54 5.21 16.19
C LEU A 74 -2.48 4.62 15.16
N SER A 75 -3.78 4.77 15.37
CA SER A 75 -4.80 4.26 14.45
C SER A 75 -4.67 4.93 13.08
N PHE A 76 -4.43 6.24 13.04
CA PHE A 76 -4.21 6.96 11.79
C PHE A 76 -2.96 6.44 11.06
N ALA A 77 -1.81 6.40 11.74
CA ALA A 77 -0.55 5.96 11.15
C ALA A 77 -0.63 4.51 10.65
N TRP A 78 -1.21 3.61 11.45
CA TRP A 78 -1.41 2.22 11.07
C TRP A 78 -2.26 2.08 9.80
N ASN A 79 -3.38 2.79 9.73
CA ASN A 79 -4.27 2.74 8.57
C ASN A 79 -3.62 3.35 7.33
N ASP A 80 -2.87 4.44 7.46
CA ASP A 80 -2.18 5.08 6.33
C ASP A 80 -1.09 4.17 5.74
N VAL A 81 -0.26 3.56 6.59
CA VAL A 81 0.73 2.55 6.16
C VAL A 81 0.04 1.36 5.49
N THR A 82 -1.02 0.83 6.09
CA THR A 82 -1.74 -0.33 5.54
C THR A 82 -2.37 -0.01 4.18
N PHE A 83 -3.00 1.16 4.05
CA PHE A 83 -3.60 1.61 2.80
C PHE A 83 -2.55 1.75 1.70
N ARG A 84 -1.41 2.38 2.02
CA ARG A 84 -0.34 2.58 1.05
C ARG A 84 0.33 1.28 0.66
N ALA A 85 0.52 0.35 1.60
CA ALA A 85 1.01 -1.01 1.32
C ALA A 85 0.11 -1.74 0.31
N LYS A 86 -1.21 -1.68 0.52
CA LYS A 86 -2.18 -2.26 -0.42
C LYS A 86 -2.10 -1.61 -1.80
N ARG A 87 -2.01 -0.28 -1.86
CA ARG A 87 -1.90 0.44 -3.13
C ARG A 87 -0.63 0.06 -3.91
N VAL A 88 0.51 -0.06 -3.23
CA VAL A 88 1.78 -0.48 -3.84
C VAL A 88 1.70 -1.92 -4.32
N HIS A 89 1.12 -2.82 -3.52
CA HIS A 89 0.84 -4.19 -3.93
C HIS A 89 0.01 -4.24 -5.22
N ASP A 90 -1.12 -3.54 -5.26
CA ASP A 90 -2.00 -3.52 -6.42
C ASP A 90 -1.28 -2.93 -7.64
N ALA A 91 -0.50 -1.87 -7.44
CA ALA A 91 0.26 -1.22 -8.51
C ALA A 91 1.40 -2.10 -9.06
N PHE A 92 2.00 -2.96 -8.24
CA PHE A 92 2.98 -3.94 -8.68
C PHE A 92 2.38 -4.95 -9.66
N TYR A 93 1.22 -5.53 -9.32
CA TYR A 93 0.56 -6.48 -10.21
C TYR A 93 0.02 -5.81 -11.47
N ALA A 94 -0.54 -4.60 -11.34
CA ALA A 94 -0.96 -3.81 -12.50
C ALA A 94 0.21 -3.51 -13.44
N ALA A 95 1.37 -3.12 -12.90
CA ALA A 95 2.57 -2.88 -13.71
C ALA A 95 3.00 -4.14 -14.47
N GLY A 96 2.94 -5.32 -13.86
CA GLY A 96 3.21 -6.59 -14.52
C GLY A 96 2.26 -6.92 -15.68
N GLU A 97 1.03 -6.40 -15.64
CA GLU A 97 0.05 -6.50 -16.73
C GLU A 97 0.13 -5.34 -17.75
N GLY A 98 1.04 -4.39 -17.56
CA GLY A 98 1.15 -3.18 -18.39
C GLY A 98 0.12 -2.09 -18.06
N GLU A 99 -0.57 -2.22 -16.94
CA GLU A 99 -1.52 -1.22 -16.45
C GLU A 99 -0.83 -0.24 -15.51
N THR A 100 -1.21 1.03 -15.60
CA THR A 100 -0.80 2.05 -14.63
C THR A 100 -1.99 2.35 -13.72
N ILE A 101 -1.81 2.15 -12.41
CA ILE A 101 -2.79 2.63 -11.43
C ILE A 101 -2.59 4.16 -11.32
N ARG A 102 -3.64 4.92 -11.62
CA ARG A 102 -3.68 6.38 -11.47
C ARG A 102 -3.89 6.79 -10.02
#